data_AF-A0A1E7HEA8-F1
#
_entry.id   AF-A0A1E7HEA8-F1
#
_cell.length_a   1.000
_cell.length_b   1.000
_cell.length_c   1.000
_cell.angle_alpha   90.00
_cell.angle_beta   90.00
_cell.angle_gamma   90.00
#
_symmetry.space_group_name_H-M   'P 1'
#
loop_
_entity.id
_entity.type
_entity.pdbx_description
1 polymer ?
#
loop_
_entity_poly.entity_id
_entity_poly.type
_entity_poly.pdbx_seq_one_letter_code
_entity_poly.pdbx_strand_id
1 'polypeptide(L)'
;MKSRIMCNCLVCGRQVLLVVVIMALQFSFWGCTHLGGMPKHKVRPTFVRVEGISRVFVEGEIVRMSTGQVVTFEEMMAELRSVRIVYVGETHVNSSHHDIQLKVLEALFKNDQPIHVGMEMFGRSYQPVLDRWSSGGYTEETFLKKVEWEERWSFDFDLYRAILLFVRENHIPLTPLNVPIEIVRKVATRGIESLSENERAQIAEDIDLSDDMHRAFLQRQYAGHDTDDLHGFEYFHEAQSVWDDSMAESVAKIVKTDQDDSQIVVFAGNGHIEKFGIPERVQRRVTSTYLTLMPASVGSALKQNAADYVWVTKLQKMHRHPLIGIKIKPVADSASLLIEGVLPESPAESAGIKKGDILLAIDGAAVSSVSDIHRAMLDAKSRGSHLFQIKRGEETLELEVTPKNRREGE
;
A
#
# COMPACT_ATOMS: atom_id res chain seq x y z
N MET A 1 -24.32 3.54 -75.81
CA MET A 1 -24.61 2.64 -76.96
C MET A 1 -23.91 1.30 -76.77
N LYS A 2 -24.21 0.33 -77.65
CA LYS A 2 -23.43 -0.88 -77.99
C LYS A 2 -21.90 -0.63 -78.02
N SER A 3 -20.97 -1.60 -77.90
CA SER A 3 -20.99 -3.01 -77.41
C SER A 3 -19.57 -3.61 -77.56
N ARG A 4 -19.23 -4.67 -76.79
CA ARG A 4 -18.22 -5.74 -77.04
C ARG A 4 -17.00 -5.46 -77.94
N ILE A 5 -15.81 -5.77 -77.40
CA ILE A 5 -14.70 -6.39 -78.17
C ILE A 5 -14.40 -7.77 -77.53
N MET A 6 -13.90 -8.74 -78.31
CA MET A 6 -13.69 -10.15 -77.92
C MET A 6 -12.41 -10.73 -78.57
N CYS A 7 -11.86 -11.79 -77.95
CA CYS A 7 -10.88 -12.76 -78.52
C CYS A 7 -9.46 -12.23 -78.83
N ASN A 8 -8.36 -13.02 -78.92
CA ASN A 8 -8.01 -14.43 -78.57
C ASN A 8 -6.45 -14.53 -78.59
N CYS A 9 -5.72 -15.54 -78.08
CA CYS A 9 -6.02 -16.77 -77.29
C CYS A 9 -4.98 -16.86 -76.12
N LEU A 10 -4.27 -17.91 -75.68
CA LEU A 10 -4.06 -19.36 -75.98
C LEU A 10 -4.05 -20.13 -74.62
N VAL A 11 -4.72 -21.27 -74.44
CA VAL A 11 -4.37 -22.70 -74.73
C VAL A 11 -3.46 -23.42 -73.70
N CYS A 12 -4.09 -24.39 -72.99
CA CYS A 12 -3.56 -25.55 -72.22
C CYS A 12 -2.67 -25.35 -70.96
N GLY A 13 -2.85 -26.12 -69.87
CA GLY A 13 -3.96 -27.03 -69.53
C GLY A 13 -3.68 -28.09 -68.43
N ARG A 14 -4.77 -28.70 -67.89
CA ARG A 14 -4.86 -29.89 -66.99
C ARG A 14 -4.31 -29.74 -65.54
N GLN A 15 -4.80 -30.45 -64.50
CA GLN A 15 -6.08 -31.17 -64.22
C GLN A 15 -6.21 -31.32 -62.67
N VAL A 16 -7.30 -30.86 -62.04
CA VAL A 16 -8.49 -31.63 -61.55
C VAL A 16 -8.40 -32.19 -60.12
N LEU A 17 -9.57 -32.19 -59.45
CA LEU A 17 -9.90 -32.39 -58.03
C LEU A 17 -10.36 -33.84 -57.73
N LEU A 18 -10.13 -34.39 -56.52
CA LEU A 18 -11.17 -35.17 -55.81
C LEU A 18 -10.95 -35.47 -54.29
N VAL A 19 -12.10 -35.59 -53.63
CA VAL A 19 -12.51 -36.01 -52.27
C VAL A 19 -11.99 -37.38 -51.77
N VAL A 20 -11.87 -37.56 -50.44
CA VAL A 20 -12.22 -38.80 -49.65
C VAL A 20 -12.53 -38.43 -48.18
N VAL A 21 -13.28 -39.27 -47.44
CA VAL A 21 -13.80 -39.03 -46.08
C VAL A 21 -13.37 -40.10 -45.05
N ILE A 22 -13.18 -39.65 -43.80
CA ILE A 22 -13.13 -40.33 -42.47
C ILE A 22 -13.47 -41.84 -42.41
N MET A 23 -12.58 -42.64 -41.81
CA MET A 23 -12.94 -43.55 -40.68
C MET A 23 -11.70 -43.93 -39.84
N ALA A 24 -11.93 -44.55 -38.66
CA ALA A 24 -10.97 -44.62 -37.56
C ALA A 24 -10.55 -46.04 -37.16
N LEU A 25 -9.46 -46.16 -36.41
CA LEU A 25 -9.08 -47.34 -35.62
C LEU A 25 -8.35 -46.90 -34.34
N GLN A 26 -8.72 -47.48 -33.19
CA GLN A 26 -7.97 -47.36 -31.94
C GLN A 26 -7.01 -48.55 -31.79
N PHE A 27 -5.87 -48.34 -31.13
CA PHE A 27 -5.38 -49.29 -30.12
C PHE A 27 -4.43 -48.58 -29.14
N SER A 28 -4.51 -48.96 -27.86
CA SER A 28 -3.81 -48.30 -26.75
C SER A 28 -2.54 -49.04 -26.35
N PHE A 29 -1.52 -48.32 -25.89
CA PHE A 29 -0.48 -48.90 -25.03
C PHE A 29 -0.07 -47.92 -23.91
N TRP A 30 0.16 -48.48 -22.71
CA TRP A 30 0.68 -47.79 -21.54
C TRP A 30 2.21 -47.64 -21.61
N GLY A 31 2.76 -46.58 -21.01
CA GLY A 31 4.21 -46.43 -20.82
C GLY A 31 4.57 -45.07 -20.21
N CYS A 32 5.01 -45.06 -18.95
CA CYS A 32 5.39 -43.82 -18.26
C CYS A 32 6.84 -43.42 -18.52
N THR A 33 7.08 -42.12 -18.67
CA THR A 33 8.29 -41.47 -18.14
C THR A 33 7.95 -40.06 -17.65
N HIS A 34 8.19 -39.78 -16.37
CA HIS A 34 8.17 -38.41 -15.84
C HIS A 34 9.38 -37.65 -16.39
N LEU A 35 9.18 -36.79 -17.39
CA LEU A 35 10.03 -35.62 -17.56
C LEU A 35 9.55 -34.56 -16.57
N GLY A 36 10.16 -34.57 -15.38
CA GLY A 36 9.88 -33.57 -14.34
C GLY A 36 10.15 -32.17 -14.88
N GLY A 37 9.09 -31.37 -14.99
CA GLY A 37 9.22 -29.98 -15.43
C GLY A 37 10.03 -29.20 -14.42
N MET A 38 11.27 -28.82 -14.80
CA MET A 38 12.08 -27.91 -13.98
C MET A 38 11.25 -26.66 -13.66
N PRO A 39 11.28 -26.14 -12.42
CA PRO A 39 10.57 -24.92 -12.08
C PRO A 39 11.06 -23.80 -12.99
N LYS A 40 10.18 -23.28 -13.84
CA LYS A 40 10.45 -22.06 -14.61
C LYS A 40 10.59 -20.91 -13.63
N HIS A 41 11.81 -20.64 -13.18
CA HIS A 41 12.14 -19.43 -12.43
C HIS A 41 11.72 -18.24 -13.28
N LYS A 42 10.57 -17.64 -12.95
CA LYS A 42 10.11 -16.39 -13.56
C LYS A 42 11.17 -15.33 -13.22
N VAL A 43 11.97 -14.97 -14.22
CA VAL A 43 12.94 -13.88 -14.10
C VAL A 43 12.15 -12.63 -13.72
N ARG A 44 12.41 -12.08 -12.52
CA ARG A 44 11.71 -10.88 -12.06
C ARG A 44 12.14 -9.70 -12.94
N PRO A 45 11.23 -8.83 -13.41
CA PRO A 45 11.60 -7.72 -14.26
C PRO A 45 12.52 -6.77 -13.51
N THR A 46 13.63 -6.37 -14.14
CA THR A 46 14.61 -5.41 -13.60
C THR A 46 14.31 -3.98 -14.07
N PHE A 47 13.05 -3.70 -14.38
CA PHE A 47 12.58 -2.43 -14.94
C PHE A 47 11.12 -2.15 -14.53
N VAL A 48 10.75 -0.87 -14.55
CA VAL A 48 9.36 -0.39 -14.56
C VAL A 48 8.90 -0.19 -16.00
N ARG A 49 7.62 -0.50 -16.28
CA ARG A 49 6.96 -0.17 -17.54
C ARG A 49 5.92 0.93 -17.30
N VAL A 50 5.88 1.93 -18.17
CA VAL A 50 4.83 2.96 -18.17
C VAL A 50 3.95 2.75 -19.40
N GLU A 51 2.63 2.76 -19.22
CA GLU A 51 1.66 2.70 -20.32
C GLU A 51 1.84 3.88 -21.29
N GLY A 52 1.61 3.67 -22.59
CA GLY A 52 1.84 4.69 -23.63
C GLY A 52 3.32 4.95 -23.98
N ILE A 53 4.27 4.59 -23.10
CA ILE A 53 5.70 4.82 -23.31
C ILE A 53 6.38 3.52 -23.81
N SER A 54 7.15 3.63 -24.91
CA SER A 54 7.84 2.49 -25.52
C SER A 54 9.13 2.07 -24.79
N ARG A 55 9.75 3.00 -24.05
CA ARG A 55 10.89 2.77 -23.15
C ARG A 55 10.44 2.10 -21.86
N VAL A 56 11.29 1.22 -21.33
CA VAL A 56 11.24 0.76 -19.93
C VAL A 56 12.34 1.46 -19.12
N PHE A 57 12.11 1.63 -17.82
CA PHE A 57 12.97 2.42 -16.93
C PHE A 57 13.61 1.54 -15.85
N VAL A 58 14.85 1.81 -15.47
CA VAL A 58 15.66 0.96 -14.57
C VAL A 58 15.96 1.63 -13.23
N GLU A 59 16.36 0.83 -12.24
CA GLU A 59 16.68 1.31 -10.88
C GLU A 59 17.61 2.54 -10.88
N GLY A 60 17.21 3.57 -10.13
CA GLY A 60 17.90 4.84 -10.02
C GLY A 60 17.37 5.94 -10.94
N GLU A 61 16.69 5.61 -12.04
CA GLU A 61 16.15 6.62 -12.97
C GLU A 61 14.98 7.41 -12.36
N ILE A 62 15.01 8.74 -12.51
CA ILE A 62 13.89 9.65 -12.24
C ILE A 62 13.26 10.01 -13.58
N VAL A 63 11.96 9.83 -13.74
CA VAL A 63 11.22 9.97 -15.01
C VAL A 63 10.19 11.09 -14.88
N ARG A 64 10.25 12.09 -15.78
CA ARG A 64 9.19 13.09 -15.96
C ARG A 64 8.07 12.49 -16.81
N MET A 65 6.96 12.12 -16.17
CA MET A 65 5.91 11.28 -16.76
C MET A 65 5.19 11.93 -17.95
N SER A 66 5.05 13.26 -17.93
CA SER A 66 4.46 14.05 -19.04
C SER A 66 5.26 13.99 -20.35
N THR A 67 6.51 13.50 -20.32
CA THR A 67 7.40 13.43 -21.51
C THR A 67 8.05 12.05 -21.70
N GLY A 68 8.14 11.23 -20.66
CA GLY A 68 8.97 10.01 -20.63
C GLY A 68 10.48 10.28 -20.58
N GLN A 69 10.90 11.54 -20.40
CA GLN A 69 12.31 11.90 -20.24
C GLN A 69 12.83 11.48 -18.87
N VAL A 70 14.02 10.85 -18.86
CA VAL A 70 14.79 10.66 -17.62
C VAL A 70 15.51 11.97 -17.28
N VAL A 71 15.39 12.40 -16.03
CA VAL A 71 15.98 13.64 -15.50
C VAL A 71 16.93 13.33 -14.34
N THR A 72 17.78 14.28 -13.99
CA THR A 72 18.57 14.27 -12.76
C THR A 72 17.70 14.58 -11.53
N PHE A 73 18.24 14.30 -10.34
CA PHE A 73 17.62 14.70 -9.07
C PHE A 73 17.54 16.22 -8.99
N GLU A 74 18.59 16.91 -9.42
CA GLU A 74 18.73 18.36 -9.38
C GLU A 74 17.71 19.07 -10.29
N GLU A 75 17.46 18.55 -11.49
CA GLU A 75 16.40 19.05 -12.39
C GLU A 75 14.99 18.85 -11.81
N MET A 76 14.70 17.69 -11.21
CA MET A 76 13.43 17.45 -10.52
C MET A 76 13.28 18.40 -9.32
N MET A 77 14.31 18.53 -8.48
CA MET A 77 14.29 19.38 -7.29
C MET A 77 14.12 20.87 -7.62
N ALA A 78 14.62 21.33 -8.76
CA ALA A 78 14.41 22.69 -9.23
C ALA A 78 12.91 23.01 -9.46
N GLU A 79 12.12 22.03 -9.93
CA GLU A 79 10.67 22.18 -10.12
C GLU A 79 9.89 21.92 -8.82
N LEU A 80 10.28 20.93 -8.01
CA LEU A 80 9.65 20.71 -6.70
C LEU A 80 9.76 21.96 -5.79
N ARG A 81 10.85 22.73 -5.88
CA ARG A 81 11.03 24.03 -5.16
C ARG A 81 10.15 25.18 -5.69
N SER A 82 9.49 25.02 -6.83
CA SER A 82 8.64 26.05 -7.45
C SER A 82 7.14 25.89 -7.15
N VAL A 83 6.75 24.82 -6.44
CA VAL A 83 5.35 24.53 -6.12
C VAL A 83 5.08 24.56 -4.61
N ARG A 84 3.85 24.92 -4.26
CA ARG A 84 3.42 25.16 -2.88
C ARG A 84 3.21 23.87 -2.06
N ILE A 85 2.94 22.75 -2.74
CA ILE A 85 2.76 21.42 -2.14
C ILE A 85 3.57 20.38 -2.94
N VAL A 86 4.35 19.55 -2.25
CA VAL A 86 5.08 18.41 -2.83
C VAL A 86 4.57 17.12 -2.20
N TYR A 87 3.94 16.26 -3.00
CA TYR A 87 3.52 14.93 -2.56
C TYR A 87 4.64 13.92 -2.87
N VAL A 88 5.14 13.20 -1.87
CA VAL A 88 6.11 12.11 -2.06
C VAL A 88 5.52 10.80 -1.57
N GLY A 89 5.15 9.95 -2.51
CA GLY A 89 4.53 8.66 -2.25
C GLY A 89 5.47 7.66 -1.59
N GLU A 90 4.91 6.61 -1.00
CA GLU A 90 5.66 5.44 -0.56
C GLU A 90 4.93 4.11 -0.84
N THR A 91 5.59 3.01 -0.45
CA THR A 91 4.87 1.82 -0.02
C THR A 91 5.44 1.42 1.33
N HIS A 92 4.59 1.21 2.34
CA HIS A 92 4.88 1.13 3.79
C HIS A 92 5.93 0.09 4.27
N VAL A 93 6.61 -0.60 3.35
CA VAL A 93 7.57 -1.68 3.58
C VAL A 93 8.83 -1.56 2.72
N ASN A 94 8.94 -0.55 1.85
CA ASN A 94 10.09 -0.32 0.99
C ASN A 94 10.95 0.83 1.54
N SER A 95 12.03 0.49 2.25
CA SER A 95 12.97 1.49 2.81
C SER A 95 13.47 2.47 1.75
N SER A 96 13.70 2.02 0.51
CA SER A 96 14.10 2.88 -0.61
C SER A 96 13.09 4.01 -0.94
N HIS A 97 11.82 3.84 -0.58
CA HIS A 97 10.80 4.88 -0.78
C HIS A 97 10.89 5.93 0.34
N HIS A 98 11.15 5.51 1.57
CA HIS A 98 11.37 6.41 2.70
C HIS A 98 12.74 7.11 2.64
N ASP A 99 13.78 6.44 2.12
CA ASP A 99 15.07 7.03 1.76
C ASP A 99 14.87 8.20 0.78
N ILE A 100 13.93 8.07 -0.18
CA ILE A 100 13.56 9.13 -1.13
C ILE A 100 12.75 10.24 -0.44
N GLN A 101 11.78 9.91 0.43
CA GLN A 101 11.02 10.90 1.22
C GLN A 101 11.94 11.78 2.06
N LEU A 102 12.90 11.18 2.78
CA LEU A 102 13.93 11.92 3.53
C LEU A 102 14.81 12.76 2.60
N LYS A 103 15.34 12.18 1.52
CA LYS A 103 16.24 12.88 0.60
C LYS A 103 15.58 14.09 -0.07
N VAL A 104 14.28 14.02 -0.38
CA VAL A 104 13.52 15.17 -0.88
C VAL A 104 13.31 16.21 0.23
N LEU A 105 12.88 15.81 1.43
CA LEU A 105 12.70 16.74 2.56
C LEU A 105 13.97 17.51 2.88
N GLU A 106 15.11 16.82 2.97
CA GLU A 106 16.42 17.45 3.13
C GLU A 106 16.76 18.45 2.02
N ALA A 107 16.42 18.13 0.77
CA ALA A 107 16.77 18.94 -0.39
C ALA A 107 15.81 20.12 -0.63
N LEU A 108 14.59 20.06 -0.08
CA LEU A 108 13.71 21.23 0.05
C LEU A 108 14.15 22.09 1.24
N PHE A 109 14.49 21.51 2.39
CA PHE A 109 14.90 22.26 3.59
C PHE A 109 16.16 23.10 3.36
N LYS A 110 17.10 22.61 2.54
CA LYS A 110 18.30 23.34 2.06
C LYS A 110 18.00 24.49 1.07
N ASN A 111 16.74 24.93 0.95
CA ASN A 111 16.30 26.05 0.11
C ASN A 111 15.98 27.33 0.93
N ASP A 112 16.22 27.31 2.25
CA ASP A 112 15.96 28.39 3.21
C ASP A 112 14.50 28.93 3.25
N GLN A 113 13.55 28.17 2.70
CA GLN A 113 12.11 28.40 2.87
C GLN A 113 11.58 27.60 4.08
N PRO A 114 10.59 28.12 4.82
CA PRO A 114 9.88 27.34 5.83
C PRO A 114 9.23 26.10 5.20
N ILE A 115 9.11 25.01 5.97
CA ILE A 115 8.51 23.75 5.53
C ILE A 115 7.48 23.29 6.54
N HIS A 116 6.38 22.71 6.06
CA HIS A 116 5.37 22.03 6.88
C HIS A 116 5.19 20.59 6.37
N VAL A 117 5.32 19.60 7.23
CA VAL A 117 5.17 18.18 6.86
C VAL A 117 3.77 17.67 7.22
N GLY A 118 3.10 17.04 6.26
CA GLY A 118 1.87 16.26 6.47
C GLY A 118 2.16 14.77 6.34
N MET A 119 1.69 13.96 7.30
CA MET A 119 1.87 12.50 7.29
C MET A 119 0.55 11.74 7.42
N GLU A 120 0.31 10.80 6.51
CA GLU A 120 -0.82 9.84 6.55
C GLU A 120 -0.80 8.96 7.81
N MET A 121 0.40 8.61 8.27
CA MET A 121 0.71 7.72 9.39
C MET A 121 -0.01 8.06 10.70
N PHE A 122 -0.52 9.29 10.85
CA PHE A 122 -1.11 9.79 12.08
C PHE A 122 -2.55 10.25 11.89
N GLY A 123 -3.43 9.81 12.81
CA GLY A 123 -4.78 10.31 12.96
C GLY A 123 -4.85 11.72 13.57
N ARG A 124 -5.85 12.52 13.15
CA ARG A 124 -6.12 13.91 13.58
C ARG A 124 -6.01 14.16 15.09
N SER A 125 -6.35 13.17 15.91
CA SER A 125 -6.24 13.20 17.39
C SER A 125 -4.82 13.43 17.92
N TYR A 126 -3.78 13.08 17.16
CA TYR A 126 -2.39 13.13 17.63
C TYR A 126 -1.69 14.49 17.45
N GLN A 127 -2.34 15.54 16.92
CA GLN A 127 -1.69 16.85 16.71
C GLN A 127 -0.93 17.35 17.98
N PRO A 128 -1.48 17.32 19.22
CA PRO A 128 -0.74 17.75 20.42
C PRO A 128 0.47 16.87 20.78
N VAL A 129 0.54 15.64 20.25
CA VAL A 129 1.71 14.76 20.37
C VAL A 129 2.76 15.13 19.33
N LEU A 130 2.34 15.43 18.11
CA LEU A 130 3.19 15.81 16.98
C LEU A 130 3.81 17.21 17.15
N ASP A 131 3.05 18.17 17.69
CA ASP A 131 3.55 19.50 18.11
C ASP A 131 4.69 19.35 19.12
N ARG A 132 4.49 18.45 20.10
CA ARG A 132 5.44 18.21 21.18
C ARG A 132 6.63 17.35 20.76
N TRP A 133 6.49 16.52 19.72
CA TRP A 133 7.60 15.83 19.06
C TRP A 133 8.48 16.82 18.30
N SER A 134 7.87 17.63 17.43
CA SER A 134 8.56 18.57 16.54
C SER A 134 9.33 19.62 17.32
N SER A 135 8.77 20.12 18.44
CA SER A 135 9.46 20.98 19.41
C SER A 135 10.50 20.27 20.29
N GLY A 136 11.01 19.10 19.89
CA GLY A 136 12.06 18.34 20.58
C GLY A 136 11.63 17.59 21.84
N GLY A 137 10.40 17.83 22.33
CA GLY A 137 9.97 17.65 23.72
C GLY A 137 9.54 16.26 24.18
N TYR A 138 9.86 15.20 23.41
CA TYR A 138 9.70 13.79 23.79
C TYR A 138 10.94 12.96 23.38
N THR A 139 11.19 11.84 24.07
CA THR A 139 12.06 10.77 23.56
C THR A 139 11.31 9.96 22.50
N GLU A 140 12.05 9.23 21.67
CA GLU A 140 11.52 8.33 20.64
C GLU A 140 10.54 7.29 21.21
N GLU A 141 10.94 6.59 22.29
CA GLU A 141 10.09 5.66 23.05
C GLU A 141 8.79 6.34 23.54
N THR A 142 8.90 7.56 24.09
CA THR A 142 7.75 8.33 24.59
C THR A 142 6.82 8.74 23.45
N PHE A 143 7.38 9.03 22.27
CA PHE A 143 6.63 9.40 21.08
C PHE A 143 5.84 8.21 20.53
N LEU A 144 6.49 7.08 20.27
CA LEU A 144 5.88 5.85 19.76
C LEU A 144 4.69 5.41 20.61
N LYS A 145 4.85 5.42 21.94
CA LYS A 145 3.81 5.08 22.91
C LYS A 145 2.64 6.09 22.95
N LYS A 146 2.85 7.34 22.52
CA LYS A 146 1.82 8.39 22.53
C LYS A 146 1.05 8.52 21.20
N VAL A 147 1.65 8.08 20.09
CA VAL A 147 0.96 7.95 18.80
C VAL A 147 0.37 6.55 18.58
N GLU A 148 0.57 5.63 19.54
CA GLU A 148 0.12 4.23 19.48
C GLU A 148 0.61 3.54 18.18
N TRP A 149 1.89 3.72 17.87
CA TRP A 149 2.47 3.40 16.56
C TRP A 149 2.21 1.95 16.13
N GLU A 150 2.45 1.00 17.03
CA GLU A 150 2.27 -0.44 16.77
C GLU A 150 0.80 -0.83 16.65
N GLU A 151 -0.09 -0.19 17.40
CA GLU A 151 -1.52 -0.49 17.44
C GLU A 151 -2.31 0.17 16.29
N ARG A 152 -1.81 1.29 15.75
CA ARG A 152 -2.50 2.10 14.72
C ARG A 152 -1.89 1.98 13.33
N TRP A 153 -0.57 1.99 13.23
CA TRP A 153 0.15 1.91 11.94
C TRP A 153 0.76 0.52 11.70
N SER A 154 1.33 -0.10 12.73
CA SER A 154 1.83 -1.49 12.73
C SER A 154 2.94 -1.81 11.69
N PHE A 155 3.53 -0.80 11.06
CA PHE A 155 4.71 -0.95 10.19
C PHE A 155 6.01 -0.65 10.94
N ASP A 156 7.10 -1.28 10.52
CA ASP A 156 8.44 -1.13 11.10
C ASP A 156 8.85 0.35 11.20
N PHE A 157 9.04 0.84 12.43
CA PHE A 157 9.34 2.25 12.68
C PHE A 157 10.67 2.68 12.07
N ASP A 158 11.67 1.80 11.95
CA ASP A 158 12.98 2.15 11.40
C ASP A 158 12.89 2.67 9.94
N LEU A 159 11.82 2.34 9.22
CA LEU A 159 11.50 2.89 7.90
C LEU A 159 11.20 4.40 7.95
N TYR A 160 10.50 4.87 8.98
CA TYR A 160 10.04 6.26 9.14
C TYR A 160 10.92 7.09 10.10
N ARG A 161 11.70 6.40 10.93
CA ARG A 161 12.51 6.95 12.02
C ARG A 161 13.38 8.12 11.62
N ALA A 162 14.10 8.01 10.49
CA ALA A 162 14.99 9.06 10.02
C ALA A 162 14.24 10.34 9.58
N ILE A 163 13.08 10.20 8.93
CA ILE A 163 12.20 11.32 8.55
C ILE A 163 11.70 12.05 9.81
N LEU A 164 11.21 11.29 10.79
CA LEU A 164 10.64 11.85 12.01
C LEU A 164 11.69 12.48 12.93
N LEU A 165 12.91 11.93 12.98
CA LEU A 165 14.04 12.57 13.65
C LEU A 165 14.45 13.88 12.94
N PHE A 166 14.57 13.88 11.61
CA PHE A 166 14.88 15.11 10.86
C PHE A 166 13.84 16.22 11.11
N VAL A 167 12.55 15.89 11.12
CA VAL A 167 11.46 16.82 11.47
C VAL A 167 11.63 17.38 12.88
N ARG A 168 11.96 16.55 13.87
CA ARG A 168 12.18 16.95 15.26
C ARG A 168 13.44 17.78 15.50
N GLU A 169 14.54 17.43 14.84
CA GLU A 169 15.85 18.09 15.00
C GLU A 169 15.87 19.47 14.34
N ASN A 170 15.09 19.67 13.28
CA ASN A 170 14.95 20.94 12.57
C ASN A 170 13.69 21.74 12.96
N HIS A 171 12.95 21.28 13.98
CA HIS A 171 11.71 21.89 14.48
C HIS A 171 10.62 22.16 13.43
N ILE A 172 10.53 21.29 12.42
CA ILE A 172 9.59 21.40 11.30
C ILE A 172 8.16 21.09 11.79
N PRO A 173 7.17 21.97 11.56
CA PRO A 173 5.75 21.67 11.82
C PRO A 173 5.29 20.36 11.20
N LEU A 174 4.59 19.53 11.99
CA LEU A 174 4.12 18.20 11.60
C LEU A 174 2.62 18.07 11.85
N THR A 175 1.83 17.78 10.81
CA THR A 175 0.37 17.63 10.91
C THR A 175 -0.08 16.20 10.58
N PRO A 176 -0.98 15.61 11.39
CA PRO A 176 -1.62 14.34 11.08
C PRO A 176 -2.67 14.55 9.98
N LEU A 177 -2.59 13.78 8.89
CA LEU A 177 -3.53 13.94 7.79
C LEU A 177 -4.80 13.10 7.98
N ASN A 178 -4.69 11.94 8.61
CA ASN A 178 -5.67 10.87 8.52
C ASN A 178 -6.72 10.91 9.66
N VAL A 179 -7.72 10.05 9.59
CA VAL A 179 -8.78 9.88 10.61
C VAL A 179 -8.49 8.64 11.47
N PRO A 180 -9.16 8.46 12.63
CA PRO A 180 -9.07 7.21 13.38
C PRO A 180 -9.42 6.00 12.51
N ILE A 181 -8.51 5.02 12.47
CA ILE A 181 -8.60 3.86 11.57
C ILE A 181 -9.83 2.99 11.83
N GLU A 182 -10.40 3.06 13.04
CA GLU A 182 -11.67 2.41 13.40
C GLU A 182 -12.85 2.94 12.58
N ILE A 183 -12.86 4.24 12.24
CA ILE A 183 -13.91 4.85 11.42
C ILE A 183 -13.83 4.30 10.00
N VAL A 184 -12.63 4.28 9.40
CA VAL A 184 -12.42 3.71 8.05
C VAL A 184 -12.77 2.22 8.01
N ARG A 185 -12.35 1.44 9.01
CA ARG A 185 -12.71 0.02 9.15
C ARG A 185 -14.22 -0.20 9.31
N LYS A 186 -14.92 0.72 9.99
CA LYS A 186 -16.38 0.70 10.14
C LYS A 186 -17.10 1.04 8.84
N VAL A 187 -16.68 2.08 8.12
CA VAL A 187 -17.20 2.39 6.78
C VAL A 187 -17.01 1.21 5.83
N ALA A 188 -15.80 0.63 5.78
CA ALA A 188 -15.47 -0.52 4.93
C ALA A 188 -16.31 -1.79 5.21
N THR A 189 -16.94 -1.89 6.38
CA THR A 189 -17.73 -3.08 6.79
C THR A 189 -19.23 -2.82 6.95
N ARG A 190 -19.68 -1.56 6.98
CA ARG A 190 -21.07 -1.18 7.30
C ARG A 190 -21.58 0.08 6.56
N GLY A 191 -20.76 0.69 5.72
CA GLY A 191 -21.06 1.93 5.00
C GLY A 191 -20.97 3.19 5.86
N ILE A 192 -20.89 4.35 5.19
CA ILE A 192 -20.74 5.68 5.79
C ILE A 192 -21.99 6.10 6.59
N GLU A 193 -23.17 5.66 6.17
CA GLU A 193 -24.45 5.79 6.89
C GLU A 193 -24.44 5.14 8.30
N SER A 194 -23.49 4.23 8.58
CA SER A 194 -23.39 3.59 9.90
C SER A 194 -22.68 4.44 10.96
N LEU A 195 -22.06 5.56 10.56
CA LEU A 195 -21.35 6.44 11.48
C LEU A 195 -22.32 7.22 12.37
N SER A 196 -22.04 7.25 13.67
CA SER A 196 -22.69 8.19 14.58
C SER A 196 -22.25 9.62 14.29
N GLU A 197 -23.04 10.60 14.73
CA GLU A 197 -22.74 12.04 14.59
C GLU A 197 -21.31 12.39 15.04
N ASN A 198 -20.85 11.81 16.16
CA ASN A 198 -19.50 12.01 16.68
C ASN A 198 -18.39 11.36 15.82
N GLU A 199 -18.67 10.25 15.13
CA GLU A 199 -17.71 9.68 14.15
C GLU A 199 -17.73 10.47 12.85
N ARG A 200 -18.92 10.89 12.39
CA ARG A 200 -19.10 11.68 11.16
C ARG A 200 -18.44 13.07 11.25
N ALA A 201 -18.35 13.64 12.45
CA ALA A 201 -17.67 14.90 12.74
C ALA A 201 -16.13 14.81 12.83
N GLN A 202 -15.54 13.61 12.74
CA GLN A 202 -14.07 13.43 12.76
C GLN A 202 -13.47 13.32 11.34
N ILE A 203 -14.27 12.84 10.37
CA ILE A 203 -13.91 12.78 8.95
C ILE A 203 -14.18 14.12 8.24
N ALA A 204 -13.81 14.26 6.97
CA ALA A 204 -14.05 15.51 6.23
C ALA A 204 -15.53 15.91 6.17
N GLU A 205 -15.80 17.21 6.15
CA GLU A 205 -17.15 17.77 6.02
C GLU A 205 -17.81 17.30 4.72
N ASP A 206 -17.12 17.50 3.60
CA ASP A 206 -17.47 17.02 2.27
C ASP A 206 -16.74 15.72 1.92
N ILE A 207 -17.48 14.72 1.40
CA ILE A 207 -16.97 13.40 0.98
C ILE A 207 -17.52 13.12 -0.41
N ASP A 208 -16.65 13.12 -1.43
CA ASP A 208 -17.08 12.94 -2.81
C ASP A 208 -17.12 11.46 -3.18
N LEU A 209 -18.35 10.97 -3.33
CA LEU A 209 -18.70 9.63 -3.81
C LEU A 209 -19.20 9.65 -5.28
N SER A 210 -19.14 10.80 -5.96
CA SER A 210 -19.83 11.07 -7.23
C SER A 210 -18.96 11.01 -8.49
N ASP A 211 -17.63 11.00 -8.36
CA ASP A 211 -16.71 10.87 -9.50
C ASP A 211 -16.72 9.45 -10.09
N ASP A 212 -17.43 9.28 -11.22
CA ASP A 212 -17.48 8.04 -12.00
C ASP A 212 -16.09 7.53 -12.46
N MET A 213 -15.11 8.43 -12.68
CA MET A 213 -13.77 8.04 -13.11
C MET A 213 -12.93 7.51 -11.93
N HIS A 214 -13.02 8.15 -10.76
CA HIS A 214 -12.50 7.64 -9.50
C HIS A 214 -13.12 6.28 -9.15
N ARG A 215 -14.45 6.18 -9.26
CA ARG A 215 -15.20 4.95 -9.03
C ARG A 215 -14.74 3.82 -9.95
N ALA A 216 -14.63 4.07 -11.25
CA ALA A 216 -14.11 3.10 -12.22
C ALA A 216 -12.60 2.79 -12.02
N PHE A 217 -11.84 3.68 -11.37
CA PHE A 217 -10.45 3.45 -10.97
C PHE A 217 -10.36 2.48 -9.78
N LEU A 218 -11.06 2.76 -8.68
CA LEU A 218 -11.09 1.86 -7.52
C LEU A 218 -11.67 0.50 -7.86
N GLN A 219 -12.67 0.41 -8.76
CA GLN A 219 -13.26 -0.86 -9.15
C GLN A 219 -12.25 -1.80 -9.86
N ARG A 220 -11.25 -1.24 -10.56
CA ARG A 220 -10.14 -2.02 -11.15
C ARG A 220 -9.11 -2.50 -10.13
N GLN A 221 -8.93 -1.77 -9.03
CA GLN A 221 -8.10 -2.21 -7.90
C GLN A 221 -8.83 -3.31 -7.10
N TYR A 222 -10.10 -3.08 -6.77
CA TYR A 222 -10.96 -4.03 -6.05
C TYR A 222 -11.08 -5.38 -6.76
N ALA A 223 -11.09 -5.40 -8.10
CA ALA A 223 -11.09 -6.63 -8.90
C ALA A 223 -9.85 -7.53 -8.72
N GLY A 224 -8.83 -7.10 -7.98
CA GLY A 224 -7.70 -7.93 -7.54
C GLY A 224 -7.88 -8.59 -6.17
N HIS A 225 -8.98 -8.37 -5.47
CA HIS A 225 -9.27 -8.91 -4.13
C HIS A 225 -10.33 -10.02 -4.21
N ASP A 226 -9.92 -11.28 -4.04
CA ASP A 226 -10.83 -12.40 -3.78
C ASP A 226 -11.41 -12.26 -2.36
N THR A 227 -12.62 -11.72 -2.25
CA THR A 227 -13.35 -11.58 -0.97
C THR A 227 -14.85 -11.82 -1.16
N ASP A 228 -15.35 -12.93 -0.59
CA ASP A 228 -16.78 -13.26 -0.43
C ASP A 228 -17.46 -12.37 0.64
N ASP A 229 -17.36 -11.05 0.53
CA ASP A 229 -18.00 -10.11 1.48
C ASP A 229 -19.33 -9.55 0.94
N LEU A 230 -20.36 -9.60 1.78
CA LEU A 230 -21.77 -9.47 1.42
C LEU A 230 -22.20 -8.05 0.99
N HIS A 231 -21.31 -7.06 1.17
CA HIS A 231 -21.57 -5.65 0.86
C HIS A 231 -20.76 -5.12 -0.34
N GLY A 232 -19.74 -5.86 -0.79
CA GLY A 232 -19.01 -5.61 -2.04
C GLY A 232 -18.33 -4.24 -2.18
N PHE A 233 -18.18 -3.82 -3.44
CA PHE A 233 -17.38 -2.67 -3.86
C PHE A 233 -17.80 -1.31 -3.27
N GLU A 234 -19.08 -1.14 -2.91
CA GLU A 234 -19.61 0.17 -2.47
C GLU A 234 -18.95 0.65 -1.17
N TYR A 235 -18.89 -0.19 -0.14
CA TYR A 235 -18.27 0.17 1.15
C TYR A 235 -16.75 0.32 1.05
N PHE A 236 -16.10 -0.36 0.09
CA PHE A 236 -14.70 -0.10 -0.25
C PHE A 236 -14.52 1.30 -0.88
N HIS A 237 -15.36 1.65 -1.86
CA HIS A 237 -15.35 2.98 -2.49
C HIS A 237 -15.63 4.11 -1.49
N GLU A 238 -16.60 3.91 -0.59
CA GLU A 238 -16.88 4.84 0.53
C GLU A 238 -15.68 4.96 1.48
N ALA A 239 -15.09 3.84 1.91
CA ALA A 239 -13.97 3.86 2.85
C ALA A 239 -12.72 4.54 2.27
N GLN A 240 -12.38 4.29 1.00
CA GLN A 240 -11.30 4.98 0.30
C GLN A 240 -11.59 6.48 0.16
N SER A 241 -12.81 6.86 -0.25
CA SER A 241 -13.18 8.27 -0.38
C SER A 241 -13.15 9.01 0.96
N VAL A 242 -13.58 8.36 2.05
CA VAL A 242 -13.48 8.90 3.42
C VAL A 242 -12.02 9.12 3.85
N TRP A 243 -11.13 8.22 3.49
CA TRP A 243 -9.69 8.31 3.76
C TRP A 243 -9.06 9.47 2.97
N ASP A 244 -9.25 9.50 1.64
CA ASP A 244 -8.68 10.52 0.76
C ASP A 244 -9.21 11.94 1.02
N ASP A 245 -10.54 12.12 1.12
CA ASP A 245 -11.13 13.45 1.37
C ASP A 245 -10.75 14.00 2.76
N SER A 246 -10.58 13.13 3.77
CA SER A 246 -10.12 13.56 5.10
C SER A 246 -8.64 13.96 5.10
N MET A 247 -7.78 13.22 4.40
CA MET A 247 -6.39 13.65 4.19
C MET A 247 -6.31 14.95 3.39
N ALA A 248 -7.13 15.10 2.34
CA ALA A 248 -7.19 16.30 1.52
C ALA A 248 -7.73 17.52 2.28
N GLU A 249 -8.72 17.36 3.15
CA GLU A 249 -9.17 18.43 4.03
C GLU A 249 -8.08 18.82 5.04
N SER A 250 -7.34 17.86 5.58
CA SER A 250 -6.21 18.13 6.48
C SER A 250 -5.11 18.94 5.76
N VAL A 251 -4.71 18.55 4.55
CA VAL A 251 -3.74 19.33 3.73
C VAL A 251 -4.30 20.70 3.36
N ALA A 252 -5.55 20.78 2.91
CA ALA A 252 -6.19 22.05 2.54
C ALA A 252 -6.38 23.00 3.74
N LYS A 253 -6.45 22.47 4.97
CA LYS A 253 -6.41 23.27 6.20
C LYS A 253 -5.02 23.87 6.42
N ILE A 254 -3.93 23.10 6.27
CA ILE A 254 -2.55 23.64 6.37
C ILE A 254 -2.40 24.85 5.43
N VAL A 255 -2.71 24.67 4.14
CA VAL A 255 -2.63 25.75 3.11
C VAL A 255 -3.43 27.02 3.49
N LYS A 256 -4.53 26.87 4.24
CA LYS A 256 -5.40 27.99 4.65
C LYS A 256 -5.01 28.65 5.97
N THR A 257 -4.17 28.01 6.79
CA THR A 257 -3.83 28.50 8.16
C THR A 257 -2.35 28.77 8.39
N ASP A 258 -1.47 28.24 7.54
CA ASP A 258 -0.04 28.51 7.50
C ASP A 258 0.22 30.00 7.20
N GLN A 259 1.01 30.65 8.07
CA GLN A 259 1.27 32.10 8.03
C GLN A 259 2.66 32.43 7.48
N ASP A 260 3.55 31.44 7.41
CA ASP A 260 4.95 31.59 7.01
C ASP A 260 5.16 31.30 5.51
N ASP A 261 4.06 31.04 4.79
CA ASP A 261 3.98 30.53 3.41
C ASP A 261 4.84 29.27 3.16
N SER A 262 4.91 28.42 4.18
CA SER A 262 5.73 27.21 4.26
C SER A 262 5.49 26.23 3.12
N GLN A 263 6.54 25.77 2.45
CA GLN A 263 6.39 24.71 1.45
C GLN A 263 5.88 23.42 2.12
N ILE A 264 4.72 22.93 1.68
CA ILE A 264 4.09 21.75 2.30
C ILE A 264 4.65 20.48 1.65
N VAL A 265 5.11 19.53 2.46
CA VAL A 265 5.56 18.21 2.01
C VAL A 265 4.62 17.15 2.56
N VAL A 266 3.97 16.38 1.68
CA VAL A 266 3.00 15.35 2.05
C VAL A 266 3.58 13.96 1.83
N PHE A 267 3.59 13.15 2.89
CA PHE A 267 3.94 11.73 2.85
C PHE A 267 2.70 10.87 3.06
N ALA A 268 2.38 10.07 2.05
CA ALA A 268 1.25 9.14 1.99
C ALA A 268 1.60 7.96 1.07
N GLY A 269 0.85 6.87 1.13
CA GLY A 269 1.02 5.72 0.24
C GLY A 269 0.78 6.09 -1.23
N ASN A 270 1.48 5.43 -2.16
CA ASN A 270 1.40 5.70 -3.60
C ASN A 270 -0.05 5.71 -4.16
N GLY A 271 -0.95 4.89 -3.62
CA GLY A 271 -2.37 4.88 -4.04
C GLY A 271 -3.09 6.18 -3.74
N HIS A 272 -2.78 6.82 -2.61
CA HIS A 272 -3.37 8.08 -2.15
C HIS A 272 -2.76 9.31 -2.83
N ILE A 273 -1.68 9.16 -3.60
CA ILE A 273 -1.09 10.24 -4.43
C ILE A 273 -1.17 9.99 -5.95
N GLU A 274 -1.74 8.85 -6.40
CA GLU A 274 -2.12 8.68 -7.81
C GLU A 274 -3.32 9.60 -8.14
N LYS A 275 -3.72 9.62 -9.42
CA LYS A 275 -4.94 10.31 -9.84
C LYS A 275 -6.14 9.92 -8.97
N PHE A 276 -7.03 10.89 -8.70
CA PHE A 276 -8.22 10.82 -7.84
C PHE A 276 -7.95 10.74 -6.32
N GLY A 277 -6.69 10.56 -5.90
CA GLY A 277 -6.26 10.64 -4.51
C GLY A 277 -6.15 12.09 -3.99
N ILE A 278 -5.43 12.25 -2.87
CA ILE A 278 -5.26 13.51 -2.14
C ILE A 278 -5.02 14.74 -3.05
N PRO A 279 -4.12 14.73 -4.06
CA PRO A 279 -3.77 15.96 -4.79
C PRO A 279 -4.95 16.60 -5.53
N GLU A 280 -5.77 15.80 -6.23
CA GLU A 280 -6.97 16.30 -6.92
C GLU A 280 -8.05 16.69 -5.91
N ARG A 281 -8.20 15.93 -4.82
CA ARG A 281 -9.16 16.24 -3.73
C ARG A 281 -8.79 17.49 -2.93
N VAL A 282 -7.52 17.88 -2.88
CA VAL A 282 -7.05 19.17 -2.30
C VAL A 282 -7.42 20.34 -3.19
N GLN A 283 -7.23 20.23 -4.51
CA GLN A 283 -7.57 21.31 -5.46
C GLN A 283 -9.06 21.70 -5.43
N ARG A 284 -9.95 20.75 -5.12
CA ARG A 284 -11.38 21.04 -4.88
C ARG A 284 -11.64 21.92 -3.65
N ARG A 285 -10.73 21.89 -2.67
CA ARG A 285 -10.86 22.59 -1.37
C ARG A 285 -10.03 23.88 -1.29
N VAL A 286 -8.92 23.96 -2.01
CA VAL A 286 -8.05 25.14 -2.12
C VAL A 286 -7.22 25.09 -3.40
N THR A 287 -7.25 26.14 -4.20
CA THR A 287 -6.38 26.26 -5.39
C THR A 287 -4.93 26.45 -4.94
N SER A 288 -4.03 25.56 -5.34
CA SER A 288 -2.60 25.63 -5.01
C SER A 288 -1.74 25.07 -6.14
N THR A 289 -0.43 25.38 -6.16
CA THR A 289 0.51 24.70 -7.06
C THR A 289 1.04 23.44 -6.40
N TYR A 290 1.05 22.31 -7.11
CA TYR A 290 1.60 21.07 -6.59
C TYR A 290 2.35 20.24 -7.64
N LEU A 291 3.20 19.33 -7.16
CA LEU A 291 3.78 18.23 -7.94
C LEU A 291 3.75 16.93 -7.13
N THR A 292 3.68 15.81 -7.84
CA THR A 292 3.65 14.44 -7.29
C THR A 292 4.90 13.66 -7.69
N LEU A 293 5.53 13.03 -6.71
CA LEU A 293 6.67 12.12 -6.87
C LEU A 293 6.28 10.73 -6.36
N MET A 294 6.28 9.74 -7.24
CA MET A 294 5.92 8.36 -6.93
C MET A 294 7.14 7.42 -7.05
N PRO A 295 7.74 6.98 -5.94
CA PRO A 295 8.73 5.90 -5.95
C PRO A 295 8.09 4.59 -6.41
N ALA A 296 8.68 3.92 -7.41
CA ALA A 296 8.11 2.72 -8.02
C ALA A 296 9.15 1.62 -8.23
N SER A 297 8.94 0.46 -7.61
CA SER A 297 9.88 -0.65 -7.71
C SER A 297 9.89 -1.32 -9.09
N VAL A 298 11.07 -1.78 -9.51
CA VAL A 298 11.22 -2.64 -10.69
C VAL A 298 10.32 -3.88 -10.59
N GLY A 299 9.63 -4.20 -11.69
CA GLY A 299 8.51 -5.15 -11.71
C GLY A 299 7.14 -4.48 -11.83
N SER A 300 6.99 -3.23 -11.39
CA SER A 300 5.73 -2.49 -11.50
C SER A 300 5.39 -2.07 -12.93
N ALA A 301 4.08 -2.02 -13.22
CA ALA A 301 3.51 -1.38 -14.39
C ALA A 301 2.70 -0.15 -13.94
N LEU A 302 2.96 1.01 -14.52
CA LEU A 302 2.35 2.29 -14.17
C LEU A 302 1.55 2.86 -15.36
N LYS A 303 0.58 3.72 -15.08
CA LYS A 303 -0.10 4.54 -16.10
C LYS A 303 0.76 5.76 -16.44
N GLN A 304 0.59 6.33 -17.64
CA GLN A 304 1.34 7.52 -18.04
C GLN A 304 1.09 8.75 -17.14
N ASN A 305 -0.05 8.78 -16.45
CA ASN A 305 -0.49 9.86 -15.58
C ASN A 305 -0.59 9.45 -14.10
N ALA A 306 0.24 8.49 -13.66
CA ALA A 306 0.26 8.03 -12.27
C ALA A 306 0.82 9.07 -11.29
N ALA A 307 1.76 9.91 -11.74
CA ALA A 307 2.34 11.04 -11.03
C ALA A 307 2.99 12.00 -12.06
N ASP A 308 3.50 13.14 -11.63
CA ASP A 308 4.33 14.04 -12.45
C ASP A 308 5.74 13.47 -12.62
N TYR A 309 6.28 12.92 -11.54
CA TYR A 309 7.58 12.25 -11.48
C TYR A 309 7.47 10.83 -10.91
N VAL A 310 8.23 9.91 -11.51
CA VAL A 310 8.43 8.55 -10.97
C VAL A 310 9.90 8.32 -10.69
N TRP A 311 10.25 7.80 -9.52
CA TRP A 311 11.63 7.37 -9.22
C TRP A 311 11.69 5.85 -9.14
N VAL A 312 12.44 5.23 -10.04
CA VAL A 312 12.50 3.77 -10.12
C VAL A 312 13.41 3.20 -9.03
N THR A 313 12.89 2.29 -8.21
CA THR A 313 13.58 1.71 -7.05
C THR A 313 13.84 0.20 -7.21
N LYS A 314 14.76 -0.34 -6.41
CA LYS A 314 14.89 -1.79 -6.23
C LYS A 314 13.57 -2.42 -5.78
N LEU A 315 13.33 -3.66 -6.21
CA LEU A 315 12.27 -4.49 -5.65
C LEU A 315 12.67 -4.92 -4.24
N GLN A 316 12.19 -4.17 -3.24
CA GLN A 316 12.30 -4.59 -1.85
C GLN A 316 11.54 -5.91 -1.68
N LYS A 317 12.22 -6.95 -1.22
CA LYS A 317 11.52 -8.12 -0.66
C LYS A 317 10.83 -7.62 0.62
N MET A 318 9.50 -7.63 0.65
CA MET A 318 8.76 -7.28 1.87
C MET A 318 9.24 -8.19 3.00
N HIS A 319 9.68 -7.62 4.12
CA HIS A 319 9.86 -8.36 5.37
C HIS A 319 8.48 -8.71 5.94
N ARG A 320 7.79 -9.66 5.28
CA ARG A 320 6.50 -10.17 5.76
C ARG A 320 6.71 -10.78 7.13
N HIS A 321 6.10 -10.18 8.15
CA HIS A 321 5.98 -10.81 9.47
C HIS A 321 5.38 -12.21 9.27
N PRO A 322 5.99 -13.26 9.84
CA PRO A 322 5.55 -14.62 9.54
C PRO A 322 4.09 -14.84 9.97
N LEU A 323 3.25 -15.37 9.07
CA LEU A 323 1.82 -15.51 9.30
C LEU A 323 1.55 -16.67 10.27
N ILE A 324 0.98 -16.33 11.42
CA ILE A 324 0.41 -17.30 12.37
C ILE A 324 -1.07 -17.57 12.07
N GLY A 325 -1.83 -16.55 11.68
CA GLY A 325 -3.26 -16.65 11.35
C GLY A 325 -4.22 -16.60 12.54
N ILE A 326 -3.86 -15.90 13.62
CA ILE A 326 -4.81 -15.52 14.70
C ILE A 326 -5.42 -14.13 14.44
N LYS A 327 -6.67 -13.94 14.84
CA LYS A 327 -7.30 -12.64 15.08
C LYS A 327 -7.39 -12.46 16.60
N ILE A 328 -6.81 -11.39 17.13
CA ILE A 328 -6.72 -11.14 18.58
C ILE A 328 -7.37 -9.82 18.99
N LYS A 329 -7.76 -9.75 20.26
CA LYS A 329 -8.45 -8.64 20.88
C LYS A 329 -7.99 -8.46 22.33
N PRO A 330 -7.54 -7.27 22.74
CA PRO A 330 -7.27 -6.99 24.15
C PRO A 330 -8.53 -7.17 25.01
N VAL A 331 -8.39 -7.85 26.15
CA VAL A 331 -9.47 -7.99 27.13
C VAL A 331 -9.41 -6.80 28.09
N ALA A 332 -10.46 -5.98 28.09
CA ALA A 332 -10.52 -4.76 28.90
C ALA A 332 -10.14 -5.00 30.37
N ASP A 333 -9.45 -4.02 30.96
CA ASP A 333 -8.96 -4.03 32.34
C ASP A 333 -8.06 -5.23 32.72
N SER A 334 -7.44 -5.88 31.72
CA SER A 334 -6.46 -6.94 31.92
C SER A 334 -5.33 -6.90 30.88
N ALA A 335 -4.15 -7.42 31.23
CA ALA A 335 -3.01 -7.54 30.31
C ALA A 335 -3.11 -8.80 29.41
N SER A 336 -4.31 -9.13 28.93
CA SER A 336 -4.63 -10.41 28.31
C SER A 336 -5.14 -10.27 26.87
N LEU A 337 -4.66 -11.13 25.97
CA LEU A 337 -5.03 -11.12 24.56
C LEU A 337 -5.97 -12.29 24.23
N LEU A 338 -7.25 -12.01 24.02
CA LEU A 338 -8.25 -13.01 23.60
C LEU A 338 -8.10 -13.30 22.11
N ILE A 339 -8.07 -14.59 21.75
CA ILE A 339 -8.11 -15.06 20.37
C ILE A 339 -9.57 -15.07 19.91
N GLU A 340 -9.97 -14.02 19.19
CA GLU A 340 -11.34 -13.80 18.69
C GLU A 340 -11.64 -14.61 17.41
N GLY A 341 -10.59 -15.09 16.72
CA GLY A 341 -10.70 -16.00 15.59
C GLY A 341 -9.36 -16.61 15.18
N VAL A 342 -9.44 -17.68 14.39
CA VAL A 342 -8.29 -18.38 13.79
C VAL A 342 -8.61 -18.56 12.30
N LEU A 343 -7.62 -18.37 11.43
CA LEU A 343 -7.78 -18.53 9.99
C LEU A 343 -7.64 -20.01 9.60
N PRO A 344 -8.47 -20.53 8.68
CA PRO A 344 -8.30 -21.87 8.12
C PRO A 344 -6.91 -22.07 7.48
N GLU A 345 -6.41 -23.30 7.52
CA GLU A 345 -5.11 -23.75 7.02
C GLU A 345 -3.88 -23.01 7.60
N SER A 346 -4.08 -22.17 8.62
CA SER A 346 -3.02 -21.39 9.24
C SER A 346 -2.14 -22.21 10.20
N PRO A 347 -0.93 -21.74 10.55
CA PRO A 347 -0.14 -22.32 11.63
C PRO A 347 -0.84 -22.38 12.97
N ALA A 348 -1.66 -21.40 13.31
CA ALA A 348 -2.46 -21.40 14.53
C ALA A 348 -3.47 -22.56 14.56
N GLU A 349 -4.23 -22.75 13.48
CA GLU A 349 -5.15 -23.90 13.35
C GLU A 349 -4.37 -25.22 13.37
N SER A 350 -3.24 -25.28 12.65
CA SER A 350 -2.36 -26.45 12.59
C SER A 350 -1.77 -26.83 13.97
N ALA A 351 -1.48 -25.84 14.81
CA ALA A 351 -1.02 -26.00 16.19
C ALA A 351 -2.17 -26.23 17.19
N GLY A 352 -3.43 -26.23 16.74
CA GLY A 352 -4.60 -26.45 17.59
C GLY A 352 -5.00 -25.27 18.47
N ILE A 353 -4.58 -24.04 18.13
CA ILE A 353 -5.11 -22.79 18.70
C ILE A 353 -6.57 -22.60 18.25
N LYS A 354 -7.42 -22.03 19.12
CA LYS A 354 -8.87 -21.91 18.92
C LYS A 354 -9.38 -20.52 19.33
N LYS A 355 -10.54 -20.15 18.76
CA LYS A 355 -11.32 -19.01 19.25
C LYS A 355 -11.71 -19.25 20.71
N GLY A 356 -11.51 -18.24 21.56
CA GLY A 356 -11.78 -18.31 23.00
C GLY A 356 -10.57 -18.61 23.88
N ASP A 357 -9.43 -18.97 23.28
CA ASP A 357 -8.15 -19.06 23.98
C ASP A 357 -7.66 -17.65 24.36
N ILE A 358 -6.95 -17.52 25.48
CA ILE A 358 -6.25 -16.30 25.89
C ILE A 358 -4.75 -16.54 25.71
N LEU A 359 -4.06 -15.73 24.91
CA LEU A 359 -2.62 -15.79 24.77
C LEU A 359 -1.94 -15.11 25.97
N LEU A 360 -0.95 -15.79 26.56
CA LEU A 360 -0.23 -15.35 27.76
C LEU A 360 1.25 -15.04 27.47
N ALA A 361 1.93 -15.90 26.71
CA ALA A 361 3.35 -15.76 26.40
C ALA A 361 3.72 -16.43 25.07
N ILE A 362 4.85 -16.00 24.49
CA ILE A 362 5.51 -16.62 23.34
C ILE A 362 6.99 -16.83 23.68
N ASP A 363 7.50 -18.04 23.50
CA ASP A 363 8.88 -18.44 23.84
C ASP A 363 9.30 -18.09 25.29
N GLY A 364 8.33 -17.98 26.20
CA GLY A 364 8.52 -17.58 27.60
C GLY A 364 8.47 -16.07 27.87
N ALA A 365 8.43 -15.23 26.83
CA ALA A 365 8.18 -13.80 26.97
C ALA A 365 6.66 -13.55 27.09
N ALA A 366 6.22 -12.91 28.18
CA ALA A 366 4.82 -12.55 28.36
C ALA A 366 4.36 -11.56 27.28
N VAL A 367 3.15 -11.74 26.74
CA VAL A 367 2.59 -10.90 25.69
C VAL A 367 1.24 -10.30 26.10
N SER A 368 1.17 -8.96 26.03
CA SER A 368 0.00 -8.16 26.44
C SER A 368 -0.53 -7.26 25.32
N SER A 369 0.26 -7.09 24.25
CA SER A 369 0.01 -6.28 23.06
C SER A 369 0.38 -7.02 21.77
N VAL A 370 -0.07 -6.51 20.63
CA VAL A 370 0.40 -6.97 19.30
C VAL A 370 1.92 -6.81 19.18
N SER A 371 2.42 -5.70 19.72
CA SER A 371 3.83 -5.29 19.81
C SER A 371 4.70 -6.32 20.53
N ASP A 372 4.18 -6.95 21.60
CA ASP A 372 4.86 -8.03 22.31
C ASP A 372 4.95 -9.31 21.48
N ILE A 373 3.90 -9.63 20.72
CA ILE A 373 3.89 -10.77 19.79
C ILE A 373 4.91 -10.56 18.68
N HIS A 374 4.87 -9.39 18.02
CA HIS A 374 5.83 -9.05 16.97
C HIS A 374 7.27 -9.13 17.48
N ARG A 375 7.56 -8.57 18.66
CA ARG A 375 8.90 -8.62 19.27
C ARG A 375 9.35 -10.04 19.57
N ALA A 376 8.52 -10.86 20.25
CA ALA A 376 8.85 -12.25 20.57
C ALA A 376 9.17 -13.09 19.30
N MET A 377 8.42 -12.86 18.21
CA MET A 377 8.69 -13.52 16.92
C MET A 377 9.96 -13.00 16.23
N LEU A 378 10.27 -11.72 16.35
CA LEU A 378 11.45 -11.09 15.72
C LEU A 378 12.75 -11.50 16.42
N ASP A 379 12.77 -11.57 17.75
CA ASP A 379 13.94 -11.97 18.54
C ASP A 379 14.29 -13.45 18.33
N ALA A 380 13.28 -14.31 18.17
CA ALA A 380 13.42 -15.74 17.94
C ALA A 380 13.57 -16.16 16.45
N LYS A 381 14.02 -15.24 15.57
CA LYS A 381 14.30 -15.44 14.12
C LYS A 381 15.16 -16.66 13.74
N SER A 382 15.79 -17.33 14.71
CA SER A 382 16.67 -18.50 14.53
C SER A 382 15.99 -19.86 14.70
N ARG A 383 14.77 -19.93 15.26
CA ARG A 383 14.14 -21.21 15.65
C ARG A 383 13.23 -21.84 14.59
N GLY A 384 12.50 -21.03 13.82
CA GLY A 384 11.52 -21.50 12.83
C GLY A 384 10.15 -21.90 13.42
N SER A 385 10.12 -22.34 14.68
CA SER A 385 8.91 -22.49 15.50
C SER A 385 9.04 -21.67 16.80
N HIS A 386 7.89 -21.37 17.41
CA HIS A 386 7.75 -20.61 18.66
C HIS A 386 6.78 -21.31 19.60
N LEU A 387 7.05 -21.30 20.90
CA LEU A 387 6.16 -21.91 21.89
C LEU A 387 5.10 -20.92 22.38
N PHE A 388 3.84 -21.12 22.01
CA PHE A 388 2.71 -20.28 22.40
C PHE A 388 2.07 -20.82 23.68
N GLN A 389 2.16 -20.07 24.78
CA GLN A 389 1.48 -20.39 26.03
C GLN A 389 0.11 -19.70 26.06
N ILE A 390 -0.96 -20.49 26.12
CA ILE A 390 -2.35 -20.02 26.12
C ILE A 390 -3.12 -20.51 27.35
N LYS A 391 -4.14 -19.78 27.79
CA LYS A 391 -5.18 -20.29 28.69
C LYS A 391 -6.41 -20.72 27.89
N ARG A 392 -6.94 -21.91 28.15
CA ARG A 392 -8.16 -22.46 27.55
C ARG A 392 -9.10 -22.94 28.67
N GLY A 393 -10.13 -22.14 28.96
CA GLY A 393 -10.92 -22.32 30.17
C GLY A 393 -10.07 -22.05 31.42
N GLU A 394 -9.89 -23.07 32.27
CA GLU A 394 -8.98 -23.00 33.42
C GLU A 394 -7.60 -23.61 33.17
N GLU A 395 -7.40 -24.36 32.07
CA GLU A 395 -6.12 -24.99 31.76
C GLU A 395 -5.16 -24.03 31.04
N THR A 396 -3.86 -24.14 31.34
CA THR A 396 -2.79 -23.50 30.56
C THR A 396 -2.16 -24.56 29.65
N LEU A 397 -2.07 -24.27 28.36
CA LEU A 397 -1.53 -25.17 27.33
C LEU A 397 -0.35 -24.48 26.63
N GLU A 398 0.65 -25.26 26.24
CA GLU A 398 1.77 -24.80 25.43
C GLU A 398 1.71 -25.48 24.06
N LEU A 399 1.67 -24.68 23.00
CA LEU A 399 1.45 -25.12 21.63
C LEU A 399 2.60 -24.63 20.74
N GLU A 400 3.26 -25.54 20.03
CA GLU A 400 4.34 -25.18 19.10
C GLU A 400 3.73 -24.66 17.79
N VAL A 401 3.95 -23.37 17.50
CA VAL A 401 3.48 -22.72 16.28
C VAL A 401 4.65 -22.51 15.34
N THR A 402 4.56 -23.04 14.11
CA THR A 402 5.56 -22.86 13.04
C THR A 402 5.03 -21.87 12.01
N PRO A 403 5.39 -20.57 12.08
CA PRO A 403 4.78 -19.55 11.23
C PRO A 403 5.06 -19.76 9.74
N LYS A 404 4.11 -19.42 8.87
CA LYS A 404 4.27 -19.52 7.41
C LYS A 404 4.64 -18.16 6.82
N ASN A 405 5.66 -18.11 5.98
CA ASN A 405 5.83 -16.96 5.08
C ASN A 405 4.67 -16.96 4.06
N ARG A 406 3.70 -16.05 4.24
CA ARG A 406 2.54 -15.85 3.34
C ARG A 406 3.03 -15.78 1.89
N ARG A 407 2.44 -16.53 0.97
CA ARG A 407 2.92 -16.62 -0.42
C ARG A 407 2.49 -15.43 -1.27
N GLU A 408 3.14 -15.24 -2.41
CA GLU A 408 2.72 -14.25 -3.41
C GLU A 408 1.39 -14.70 -4.04
N GLY A 409 0.28 -14.05 -3.68
CA GLY A 409 -1.09 -14.41 -4.11
C GLY A 409 -2.00 -14.96 -2.99
N GLU A 410 -1.48 -15.11 -1.78
CA GLU A 410 -2.24 -15.33 -0.53
C GLU A 410 -2.36 -14.02 0.25
#